data_AF-A0A7Y5GIR4-F1
#
_entry.id   AF-A0A7Y5GIR4-F1
#
_cell.length_a   1.000
_cell.length_b   1.000
_cell.length_c   1.000
_cell.angle_alpha   90.00
_cell.angle_beta   90.00
_cell.angle_gamma   90.00
#
_symmetry.space_group_name_H-M   'P 1'
#
loop_
_entity.id
_entity.type
_entity.pdbx_description
1 polymer ?
#
loop_
_entity_poly.entity_id
_entity_poly.type
_entity_poly.pdbx_seq_one_letter_code
_entity_poly.pdbx_strand_id
1 'polypeptide(L)'
;MTSQYVFLLMAVCSFGMLGVLHKVADYRGCRPEAANLFLFLGATVLMCIYAALKGDLAEISGLSSLAWLVAAGCGLLTSLAILNFQRGIRFGKISTSWLVINLSTVLPMILSILIYKEVVSIRRGAGLVLAALAIALLWQERRLDEARERTTGK
;
A
#
# COMPACT_ATOMS: atom_id res chain seq x y z
N MET A 1 23.71 -3.96 11.91
CA MET A 1 22.33 -3.49 12.21
C MET A 1 21.83 -2.36 11.31
N THR A 2 22.66 -1.69 10.52
CA THR A 2 22.29 -0.54 9.65
C THR A 2 21.65 -0.93 8.31
N SER A 3 22.00 -2.07 7.72
CA SER A 3 21.57 -2.44 6.36
C SER A 3 20.04 -2.61 6.20
N GLN A 4 19.36 -3.23 7.18
CA GLN A 4 17.90 -3.41 7.15
C GLN A 4 17.15 -2.07 7.13
N TYR A 5 17.61 -1.08 7.90
CA TYR A 5 16.95 0.22 8.00
C TYR A 5 17.10 1.02 6.71
N VAL A 6 18.20 0.83 5.97
CA VAL A 6 18.38 1.43 4.65
C VAL A 6 17.35 0.89 3.66
N PHE A 7 17.14 -0.44 3.62
CA PHE A 7 16.09 -1.03 2.77
C PHE A 7 14.69 -0.55 3.17
N LEU A 8 14.40 -0.47 4.47
CA LEU A 8 13.11 0.05 4.94
C LEU A 8 12.91 1.52 4.59
N LEU A 9 13.95 2.35 4.71
CA LEU A 9 13.88 3.76 4.32
C LEU A 9 13.62 3.91 2.82
N MET A 10 14.35 3.16 1.99
CA MET A 10 14.13 3.14 0.55
C MET A 10 12.71 2.67 0.19
N ALA A 11 12.19 1.67 0.90
CA ALA A 11 10.82 1.21 0.72
C ALA A 11 9.81 2.33 1.05
N VAL A 12 9.94 2.99 2.21
CA VAL A 12 9.07 4.10 2.61
C VAL A 12 9.12 5.25 1.60
N CYS A 13 10.31 5.63 1.13
CA CYS A 13 10.46 6.66 0.10
C CYS A 13 9.79 6.24 -1.22
N SER A 14 9.98 4.99 -1.65
CA SER A 14 9.42 4.46 -2.90
C SER A 14 7.89 4.39 -2.84
N PHE A 15 7.33 3.86 -1.75
CA PHE A 15 5.89 3.84 -1.53
C PHE A 15 5.31 5.25 -1.44
N GLY A 16 5.93 6.16 -0.68
CA GLY A 16 5.50 7.55 -0.60
C GLY A 16 5.45 8.23 -1.98
N MET A 17 6.48 8.01 -2.81
CA MET A 17 6.52 8.54 -4.17
C MET A 17 5.44 7.93 -5.07
N LEU A 18 5.14 6.63 -4.92
CA LEU A 18 4.06 5.95 -5.64
C LEU A 18 2.70 6.62 -5.39
N GLY A 19 2.40 7.01 -4.14
CA GLY A 19 1.18 7.73 -3.79
C GLY A 19 1.06 9.10 -4.49
N VAL A 20 2.17 9.85 -4.54
CA VAL A 20 2.23 11.14 -5.25
C VAL A 20 2.03 10.94 -6.75
N LEU A 21 2.73 9.97 -7.35
CA LEU A 21 2.60 9.66 -8.78
C LEU A 21 1.18 9.23 -9.16
N HIS A 22 0.50 8.47 -8.31
CA HIS A 22 -0.92 8.14 -8.53
C HIS A 22 -1.83 9.37 -8.51
N LYS A 23 -1.55 10.38 -7.68
CA LYS A 23 -2.32 11.63 -7.76
C LYS A 23 -1.96 12.43 -9.01
N VAL A 24 -0.70 12.47 -9.40
CA VAL A 24 -0.30 13.14 -10.65
C VAL A 24 -1.03 12.49 -11.83
N ALA A 25 -1.12 11.16 -11.87
CA ALA A 25 -1.87 10.43 -12.88
C ALA A 25 -3.37 10.79 -12.86
N ASP A 26 -3.97 10.90 -11.67
CA ASP A 26 -5.37 11.33 -11.51
C ASP A 26 -5.60 12.77 -12.02
N TYR A 27 -4.71 13.71 -11.69
CA TYR A 27 -4.79 15.11 -12.14
C TYR A 27 -4.62 15.23 -13.67
N ARG A 28 -3.83 14.33 -14.28
CA ARG A 28 -3.65 14.23 -15.73
C ARG A 28 -4.79 13.50 -16.43
N GLY A 29 -5.82 13.05 -15.70
CA GLY A 29 -6.96 12.32 -16.26
C GLY A 29 -6.62 10.90 -16.73
N CYS A 30 -5.53 10.31 -16.24
CA CYS A 30 -5.17 8.95 -16.61
C CYS A 30 -6.25 7.96 -16.16
N ARG A 31 -6.55 6.97 -17.02
CA ARG A 31 -7.48 5.90 -16.69
C ARG A 31 -6.85 5.00 -15.62
N PRO A 32 -7.53 4.74 -14.49
CA PRO A 32 -7.00 3.92 -13.39
C PRO A 32 -6.52 2.54 -13.84
N GLU A 33 -7.28 1.93 -14.75
CA GLU A 33 -6.99 0.62 -15.32
C GLU A 33 -5.67 0.61 -16.09
N ALA A 34 -5.39 1.67 -16.86
CA ALA A 34 -4.15 1.81 -17.60
C ALA A 34 -2.96 2.05 -16.66
N ALA A 35 -3.12 2.94 -15.67
CA ALA A 35 -2.07 3.19 -14.68
C ALA A 35 -1.70 1.91 -13.90
N ASN A 36 -2.70 1.11 -13.54
CA ASN A 36 -2.50 -0.17 -12.87
C ASN A 36 -1.79 -1.18 -13.78
N LEU A 37 -2.21 -1.33 -15.04
CA LEU A 37 -1.56 -2.22 -16.01
C LEU A 37 -0.08 -1.87 -16.20
N PHE A 38 0.23 -0.61 -16.47
CA PHE A 38 1.61 -0.18 -16.70
C PHE A 38 2.49 -0.26 -15.46
N LEU A 39 1.93 -0.11 -14.26
CA LEU A 39 2.66 -0.34 -13.02
C LEU A 39 3.11 -1.80 -12.90
N PHE A 40 2.20 -2.76 -13.11
CA PHE A 40 2.55 -4.19 -13.06
C PHE A 40 3.45 -4.62 -14.22
N LEU A 41 3.25 -4.06 -15.41
CA LEU A 41 4.13 -4.32 -16.55
C LEU A 41 5.56 -3.82 -16.25
N GLY A 42 5.70 -2.59 -15.75
CA GLY A 42 7.00 -2.03 -15.39
C GLY A 42 7.69 -2.83 -14.28
N ALA A 43 6.95 -3.23 -13.25
CA ALA A 43 7.46 -4.10 -12.18
C ALA A 43 7.92 -5.46 -12.73
N THR A 44 7.14 -6.07 -13.64
CA THR A 44 7.48 -7.34 -14.27
C THR A 44 8.78 -7.23 -15.08
N VAL A 45 8.89 -6.21 -15.94
CA VAL A 45 10.11 -5.97 -16.73
C VAL A 45 11.33 -5.77 -15.83
N LEU A 46 11.22 -4.95 -14.79
CA LEU A 46 12.30 -4.72 -13.85
C LEU A 46 12.74 -6.01 -13.15
N MET A 47 11.79 -6.83 -12.70
CA MET A 47 12.08 -8.11 -12.03
C MET A 47 12.67 -9.15 -12.98
N CYS A 48 12.23 -9.20 -14.24
CA CYS A 48 12.84 -10.07 -15.26
C CYS A 48 14.30 -9.68 -15.53
N ILE A 49 14.60 -8.38 -15.64
CA ILE A 49 15.97 -7.89 -15.80
C ILE A 49 16.80 -8.27 -14.56
N TYR A 50 16.28 -8.05 -13.36
CA TYR A 50 16.96 -8.41 -12.13
C TYR A 50 17.27 -9.91 -12.04
N ALA A 51 16.30 -10.77 -12.34
CA ALA A 51 16.49 -12.22 -12.35
C ALA A 51 17.50 -12.66 -13.43
N ALA A 52 17.47 -12.04 -14.61
CA ALA A 52 18.44 -12.31 -15.67
C ALA A 52 19.87 -11.97 -15.25
N LEU A 53 20.07 -10.81 -14.60
CA LEU A 53 21.38 -10.37 -14.10
C LEU A 53 21.91 -11.27 -12.97
N LYS A 54 21.02 -11.93 -12.23
CA LYS A 54 21.39 -12.88 -11.16
C LYS A 54 21.61 -14.31 -11.65
N GLY A 55 21.15 -14.64 -12.85
CA GLY A 55 21.19 -16.00 -13.39
C GLY A 55 20.03 -16.89 -12.92
N ASP A 56 19.05 -16.33 -12.22
CA ASP A 56 17.99 -17.08 -11.51
C ASP A 56 16.78 -17.39 -12.41
N LEU A 57 16.81 -17.03 -13.70
CA LEU A 57 15.69 -17.26 -14.63
C LEU A 57 15.27 -18.74 -14.71
N ALA A 58 16.23 -19.65 -14.62
CA ALA A 58 15.97 -21.09 -14.64
C ALA A 58 15.28 -21.57 -13.36
N GLU A 59 15.59 -20.97 -12.20
CA GLU A 59 15.04 -21.37 -10.91
C GLU A 59 13.56 -21.01 -10.76
N ILE A 60 13.09 -19.99 -11.50
CA ILE A 60 11.66 -19.61 -11.55
C ILE A 60 10.80 -20.78 -12.07
N SER A 61 11.33 -21.59 -12.98
CA SER A 61 10.60 -22.75 -13.53
C SER A 61 10.48 -23.91 -12.54
N GLY A 62 11.32 -23.96 -11.51
CA GLY A 62 11.33 -24.99 -10.47
C GLY A 62 10.43 -24.68 -9.26
N LEU A 63 9.71 -23.56 -9.27
CA LEU A 63 8.84 -23.14 -8.16
C LEU A 63 7.66 -24.09 -7.96
N SER A 64 7.34 -24.36 -6.69
CA SER A 64 6.15 -25.11 -6.29
C SER A 64 4.86 -24.44 -6.79
N SER A 65 3.83 -25.25 -7.09
CA SER A 65 2.50 -24.76 -7.46
C SER A 65 1.88 -23.84 -6.41
N LEU A 66 2.21 -24.04 -5.13
CA LEU A 66 1.78 -23.15 -4.05
C LEU A 66 2.41 -21.76 -4.17
N ALA A 67 3.69 -21.67 -4.53
CA ALA A 67 4.37 -20.39 -4.69
C ALA A 67 3.76 -19.58 -5.84
N TRP A 68 3.43 -20.25 -6.94
CA TRP A 68 2.68 -19.64 -8.05
C TRP A 68 1.31 -19.13 -7.63
N LEU A 69 0.56 -19.92 -6.85
CA LEU A 69 -0.77 -19.53 -6.36
C LEU A 69 -0.70 -18.34 -5.42
N VAL A 70 0.26 -18.32 -4.49
CA VAL A 70 0.48 -17.19 -3.57
C VAL A 70 0.88 -15.94 -4.34
N ALA A 71 1.81 -16.03 -5.29
CA ALA A 71 2.24 -14.89 -6.10
C ALA A 71 1.08 -14.31 -6.92
N ALA A 72 0.28 -15.17 -7.55
CA ALA A 72 -0.91 -14.75 -8.29
C ALA A 72 -1.96 -14.08 -7.38
N GLY A 73 -2.22 -14.66 -6.20
CA GLY A 73 -3.13 -14.10 -5.20
C GLY A 73 -2.66 -12.72 -4.71
N CYS A 74 -1.37 -12.57 -4.41
CA CYS A 74 -0.77 -11.29 -4.04
C CYS A 74 -0.96 -10.26 -5.16
N GLY A 75 -0.60 -10.59 -6.41
CA GLY A 75 -0.76 -9.69 -7.54
C GLY A 75 -2.21 -9.23 -7.74
N LEU A 76 -3.17 -10.14 -7.64
CA LEU A 76 -4.60 -9.83 -7.74
C LEU A 76 -5.04 -8.88 -6.63
N LEU A 77 -4.72 -9.18 -5.37
CA LEU A 77 -5.10 -8.35 -4.22
C LEU A 77 -4.46 -6.96 -4.30
N THR A 78 -3.18 -6.88 -4.69
CA THR A 78 -2.49 -5.61 -4.90
C THR A 78 -3.14 -4.80 -6.01
N SER A 79 -3.51 -5.43 -7.13
CA SER A 79 -4.22 -4.78 -8.24
C SER A 79 -5.58 -4.22 -7.80
N LEU A 80 -6.37 -5.00 -7.06
CA LEU A 80 -7.63 -4.54 -6.49
C LEU A 80 -7.43 -3.39 -5.51
N ALA A 81 -6.39 -3.45 -4.67
CA ALA A 81 -6.06 -2.38 -3.73
C ALA A 81 -5.71 -1.08 -4.46
N ILE A 82 -4.88 -1.14 -5.49
CA ILE A 82 -4.48 0.04 -6.29
C ILE A 82 -5.67 0.65 -7.02
N LEU A 83 -6.53 -0.17 -7.64
CA LEU A 83 -7.73 0.34 -8.32
C LEU A 83 -8.70 1.02 -7.35
N ASN A 84 -8.94 0.41 -6.18
CA ASN A 84 -9.77 1.02 -5.14
C ASN A 84 -9.14 2.29 -4.58
N PHE A 85 -7.83 2.31 -4.40
CA PHE A 85 -7.10 3.51 -3.98
C PHE A 85 -7.25 4.65 -4.98
N GLN A 86 -6.99 4.39 -6.27
CA GLN A 86 -7.10 5.38 -7.34
C GLN A 86 -8.52 5.93 -7.48
N ARG A 87 -9.54 5.09 -7.27
CA ARG A 87 -10.92 5.56 -7.17
C ARG A 87 -11.12 6.39 -5.91
N GLY A 88 -10.59 5.97 -4.76
CA GLY A 88 -10.70 6.68 -3.50
C GLY A 88 -10.09 8.09 -3.50
N ILE A 89 -8.91 8.28 -4.11
CA ILE A 89 -8.24 9.59 -4.19
C ILE A 89 -8.96 10.60 -5.09
N ARG A 90 -9.94 10.18 -5.90
CA ARG A 90 -10.79 11.08 -6.68
C ARG A 90 -11.80 11.82 -5.80
N PHE A 91 -12.21 11.19 -4.70
CA PHE A 91 -13.25 11.71 -3.81
C PHE A 91 -12.69 12.43 -2.59
N GLY A 92 -11.36 12.58 -2.47
CA GLY A 92 -10.75 13.16 -1.27
C GLY A 92 -9.32 13.67 -1.44
N LYS A 93 -8.82 14.30 -0.38
CA LYS A 93 -7.42 14.75 -0.27
C LYS A 93 -6.48 13.54 -0.23
N ILE A 94 -5.36 13.58 -0.95
CA ILE A 94 -4.35 12.49 -0.92
C ILE A 94 -3.90 12.19 0.52
N SER A 95 -3.73 13.26 1.31
CA SER A 95 -3.26 13.17 2.70
C SER A 95 -4.13 12.25 3.54
N THR A 96 -5.45 12.26 3.35
CA THR A 96 -6.37 11.40 4.10
C THR A 96 -6.41 9.99 3.52
N SER A 97 -6.56 9.84 2.20
CA SER A 97 -6.62 8.53 1.54
C SER A 97 -5.32 7.72 1.73
N TRP A 98 -4.16 8.35 1.59
CA TRP A 98 -2.86 7.69 1.76
C TRP A 98 -2.59 7.31 3.21
N LEU A 99 -2.99 8.18 4.14
CA LEU A 99 -2.84 7.90 5.57
C LEU A 99 -3.73 6.72 5.99
N VAL A 100 -4.99 6.66 5.52
CA VAL A 100 -5.86 5.50 5.74
C VAL A 100 -5.22 4.20 5.22
N ILE A 101 -4.61 4.23 4.03
CA ILE A 101 -3.86 3.07 3.51
C ILE A 101 -2.70 2.69 4.42
N ASN A 102 -1.90 3.65 4.86
CA ASN A 102 -0.78 3.35 5.75
C ASN A 102 -1.26 2.82 7.11
N LEU A 103 -2.43 3.25 7.59
CA LEU A 103 -3.00 2.70 8.83
C LEU A 103 -3.60 1.30 8.63
N SER A 104 -3.84 0.84 7.40
CA SER A 104 -4.14 -0.57 7.12
C SER A 104 -3.00 -1.52 7.52
N THR A 105 -1.78 -1.02 7.74
CA THR A 105 -0.64 -1.81 8.29
C THR A 105 -0.92 -2.38 9.69
N VAL A 106 -1.91 -1.84 10.38
CA VAL A 106 -2.46 -2.43 11.61
C VAL A 106 -3.03 -3.83 11.35
N LEU A 107 -3.64 -4.08 10.18
CA LEU A 107 -4.19 -5.40 9.85
C LEU A 107 -3.11 -6.49 9.74
N PRO A 108 -2.02 -6.33 8.95
CA PRO A 108 -0.90 -7.27 8.98
C PRO A 108 -0.32 -7.47 10.38
N MET A 109 -0.24 -6.43 11.21
CA MET A 109 0.25 -6.56 12.57
C MET A 109 -0.67 -7.45 13.43
N ILE A 110 -1.99 -7.21 13.40
CA ILE A 110 -2.98 -8.05 14.10
C ILE A 110 -2.94 -9.48 13.58
N LEU A 111 -2.94 -9.66 12.26
CA LEU A 111 -2.86 -10.99 11.65
C LEU A 111 -1.56 -11.71 12.01
N SER A 112 -0.43 -10.99 12.13
CA SER A 112 0.83 -11.61 12.55
C SER A 112 0.72 -12.22 13.94
N ILE A 113 0.07 -11.50 14.86
CA ILE A 113 -0.17 -11.96 16.23
C ILE A 113 -1.12 -13.17 16.24
N LEU A 114 -2.18 -13.14 15.42
CA LEU A 114 -3.18 -14.21 15.40
C LEU A 114 -2.67 -15.48 14.72
N ILE A 115 -1.97 -15.34 13.59
CA ILE A 115 -1.52 -16.46 12.74
C ILE A 115 -0.19 -17.01 13.25
N TYR A 116 0.81 -16.15 13.47
CA TYR A 116 2.16 -16.57 13.87
C TYR A 116 2.37 -16.59 15.38
N LYS A 117 1.36 -16.18 16.18
CA LYS A 117 1.41 -16.15 17.65
C LYS A 117 2.60 -15.36 18.18
N GLU A 118 2.99 -14.29 17.48
CA GLU A 118 4.09 -13.44 17.91
C GLU A 118 3.78 -12.76 19.24
N VAL A 119 4.75 -12.79 20.17
CA VAL A 119 4.60 -12.20 21.50
C VAL A 119 4.67 -10.67 21.39
N VAL A 120 3.57 -10.00 21.70
CA VAL A 120 3.47 -8.54 21.59
C VAL A 120 3.97 -7.90 22.87
N SER A 121 5.05 -7.12 22.78
CA SER A 121 5.46 -6.23 23.87
C SER A 121 4.41 -5.14 24.10
N ILE A 122 4.20 -4.75 25.37
CA ILE A 122 3.24 -3.70 25.75
C ILE A 122 3.44 -2.38 25.00
N ARG A 123 4.69 -2.09 24.58
CA ARG A 123 5.04 -0.92 23.77
C ARG A 123 4.49 -0.99 22.34
N ARG A 124 4.44 -2.19 21.74
CA ARG A 124 3.82 -2.41 20.42
C ARG A 124 2.30 -2.30 20.50
N GLY A 125 1.70 -2.80 21.59
CA GLY A 125 0.28 -2.60 21.90
C GLY A 125 -0.09 -1.12 22.03
N ALA A 126 0.73 -0.33 22.73
CA ALA A 126 0.53 1.13 22.80
C ALA A 126 0.61 1.79 21.42
N GLY A 127 1.54 1.36 20.55
CA GLY A 127 1.63 1.83 19.17
C GLY A 127 0.36 1.56 18.35
N LEU A 128 -0.26 0.38 18.53
CA LEU A 128 -1.54 0.03 17.90
C LEU A 128 -2.68 0.95 18.36
N VAL A 129 -2.76 1.23 19.66
CA VAL A 129 -3.78 2.14 20.21
C VAL A 129 -3.60 3.55 19.65
N LEU A 130 -2.35 4.04 19.59
CA LEU A 130 -2.05 5.36 19.01
C LEU A 130 -2.39 5.42 17.51
N ALA A 131 -2.13 4.36 16.75
CA ALA A 131 -2.54 4.28 15.36
C ALA A 131 -4.07 4.34 15.23
N ALA A 132 -4.81 3.58 16.04
CA ALA A 132 -6.27 3.61 16.05
C ALA A 132 -6.83 5.01 16.38
N LEU A 133 -6.23 5.70 17.36
CA LEU A 133 -6.57 7.08 17.69
C LEU A 133 -6.29 8.05 16.53
N ALA A 134 -5.19 7.87 15.81
CA ALA A 134 -4.90 8.65 14.61
C ALA A 134 -5.96 8.45 13.51
N ILE A 135 -6.43 7.21 13.27
CA ILE A 135 -7.57 6.97 12.35
C ILE A 135 -8.80 7.75 12.81
N ALA A 136 -9.14 7.66 14.10
CA ALA A 136 -10.34 8.28 14.65
C ALA A 136 -10.31 9.81 14.51
N LEU A 137 -9.17 10.43 14.78
CA LEU A 137 -8.97 11.87 14.62
C LEU A 137 -9.10 12.32 13.16
N LEU A 138 -8.49 11.58 12.22
CA LEU A 138 -8.63 11.86 10.79
C LEU A 138 -10.07 11.72 10.30
N TRP A 139 -10.78 10.73 10.81
CA TRP A 139 -12.19 10.55 10.51
C TRP A 139 -13.03 11.72 11.02
N GLN A 140 -12.72 12.22 12.21
CA GLN A 140 -13.40 13.39 12.78
C GLN A 140 -13.12 14.65 11.97
N GLU A 141 -11.87 14.89 11.56
CA GLU A 141 -11.51 16.02 10.69
C GLU A 141 -12.28 15.97 9.37
N ARG A 142 -12.36 14.79 8.74
CA ARG A 142 -13.14 14.61 7.52
C ARG A 142 -14.63 14.90 7.71
N ARG A 143 -15.23 14.45 8.82
CA ARG A 143 -16.64 14.76 9.15
C ARG A 143 -16.88 16.26 9.34
N LEU A 144 -15.91 16.97 9.90
CA LEU A 144 -15.98 18.43 10.08
C LEU A 144 -15.88 19.16 8.74
N ASP A 145 -15.00 18.72 7.85
CA ASP A 145 -14.89 19.23 6.48
C ASP A 145 -16.20 19.02 5.70
N GLU A 146 -16.76 17.80 5.72
CA GLU A 146 -18.03 17.48 5.06
C GLU A 146 -19.22 18.29 5.63
N ALA A 147 -19.23 18.54 6.95
CA ALA A 147 -20.25 19.37 7.58
C ALA A 147 -20.14 20.85 7.16
N ARG A 148 -18.91 21.37 7.05
CA ARG A 148 -18.65 22.74 6.57
C ARG A 148 -19.07 22.92 5.12
N GLU A 149 -18.78 21.96 4.25
CA GLU A 149 -19.17 21.99 2.84
C GLU A 149 -20.71 22.02 2.70
N ARG A 150 -21.44 21.22 3.48
CA ARG A 150 -22.91 21.25 3.50
C ARG A 150 -23.49 22.57 4.00
N THR A 151 -22.87 23.23 4.99
CA THR A 151 -23.35 24.54 5.47
C THR A 151 -22.97 25.70 4.54
N THR A 152 -21.94 25.55 3.71
CA THR A 152 -21.52 26.59 2.74
C THR A 152 -22.13 26.44 1.34
N GLY A 153 -22.94 25.40 1.09
CA GLY A 153 -23.78 25.31 -0.10
C GLY A 153 -22.99 25.27 -1.41
N LYS A 154 -21.96 24.42 -1.48
CA LYS A 154 -21.32 24.00 -2.73
C LYS A 154 -21.65 22.54 -3.03
#